data_AF-A0A814TYV8-F1
#
_entry.id   AF-A0A814TYV8-F1
#
_cell.length_a   1.000
_cell.length_b   1.000
_cell.length_c   1.000
_cell.angle_alpha   90.00
_cell.angle_beta   90.00
_cell.angle_gamma   90.00
#
_symmetry.space_group_name_H-M   'P 1'
#
loop_
_entity.id
_entity.type
_entity.pdbx_description
1 polymer ?
#
loop_
_entity_poly.entity_id
_entity_poly.type
_entity_poly.pdbx_seq_one_letter_code
_entity_poly.pdbx_strand_id
1 'polypeptide(L)'
;MSVHNHNDKATTAITATTTVGTNDGLLDKPNTKKELFGDKLFGIGSMQGWRRTAEDFYKYLVPLDHHAFKHWNYFSIFDGHNGIDTAKNASHLFDKYLLECFHHVETKIDNHDFERMIKDTLVLLDKNLRKIVHDQSGSVCIATLISSKQIFLINLGDSRGIVISKDGHVLAATKDHKPSVLKEQERIRKAGGHITQSPNDVLRVDDTYAMTRALGDYAIDKHIIAPIPDIIHYPRDSTAAFVILACDGIWDVMSNEEVAKFVAHQASNTALDHIVSHLLDHCLQLQSTDNMTAIIIKVD
;
A
#
# COMPACT_ATOMS: atom_id res chain seq x y z
N MET A 1 -2.90 -38.22 -6.60
CA MET A 1 -2.24 -36.93 -6.88
C MET A 1 -3.33 -35.87 -6.94
N SER A 2 -3.60 -35.25 -5.80
CA SER A 2 -4.56 -34.14 -5.68
C SER A 2 -3.73 -32.89 -5.47
N VAL A 3 -3.69 -32.04 -6.48
CA VAL A 3 -3.12 -30.69 -6.39
C VAL A 3 -4.12 -29.89 -5.57
N HIS A 4 -3.84 -29.72 -4.27
CA HIS A 4 -4.59 -28.78 -3.46
C HIS A 4 -4.28 -27.36 -3.95
N ASN A 5 -5.28 -26.67 -4.48
CA ASN A 5 -5.22 -25.23 -4.78
C ASN A 5 -4.84 -24.47 -3.51
N HIS A 6 -3.62 -23.89 -3.48
CA HIS A 6 -3.13 -23.01 -2.41
C HIS A 6 -3.43 -21.52 -2.65
N ASN A 7 -4.18 -21.15 -3.70
CA ASN A 7 -4.22 -19.78 -4.21
C ASN A 7 -5.42 -18.89 -3.82
N ASP A 8 -6.39 -19.36 -3.05
CA ASP A 8 -7.62 -18.58 -2.77
C ASP A 8 -7.65 -17.87 -1.39
N LYS A 9 -6.53 -17.79 -0.67
CA LYS A 9 -6.49 -16.99 0.56
C LYS A 9 -6.22 -15.52 0.24
N ALA A 10 -7.32 -14.90 -0.21
CA ALA A 10 -7.70 -13.49 -0.18
C ALA A 10 -6.79 -12.48 -0.88
N THR A 11 -6.94 -12.40 -2.20
CA THR A 11 -6.90 -11.09 -2.86
C THR A 11 -8.34 -10.56 -2.86
N THR A 12 -8.60 -9.53 -2.09
CA THR A 12 -9.96 -8.97 -1.97
C THR A 12 -9.97 -7.59 -2.59
N ALA A 13 -10.81 -7.44 -3.61
CA ALA A 13 -11.16 -6.15 -4.19
C ALA A 13 -12.22 -5.49 -3.32
N ILE A 14 -12.22 -4.15 -3.23
CA ILE A 14 -13.41 -3.44 -2.78
C ILE A 14 -14.57 -3.81 -3.71
N THR A 15 -15.72 -4.21 -3.15
CA THR A 15 -16.95 -4.47 -3.90
C THR A 15 -17.38 -3.16 -4.56
N ALA A 16 -16.92 -2.94 -5.79
CA ALA A 16 -17.16 -1.74 -6.54
C ALA A 16 -18.64 -1.61 -6.93
N THR A 17 -19.22 -0.46 -6.67
CA THR A 17 -20.44 -0.01 -7.36
C THR A 17 -20.09 1.20 -8.20
N THR A 18 -19.95 1.00 -9.52
CA THR A 18 -19.89 2.11 -10.47
C THR A 18 -21.21 2.85 -10.40
N THR A 19 -21.17 4.10 -9.95
CA THR A 19 -22.35 4.94 -9.79
C THR A 19 -22.16 6.27 -10.51
N VAL A 20 -23.28 6.86 -10.96
CA VAL A 20 -23.26 8.17 -11.61
C VAL A 20 -22.82 9.21 -10.57
N GLY A 21 -21.89 10.08 -10.95
CA GLY A 21 -21.36 11.12 -10.08
C GLY A 21 -21.41 12.51 -10.72
N THR A 22 -20.95 13.51 -9.99
CA THR A 22 -20.85 14.94 -10.38
C THR A 22 -19.65 15.19 -11.28
N ASN A 23 -19.64 16.30 -12.05
CA ASN A 23 -18.60 16.58 -13.06
C ASN A 23 -17.15 16.65 -12.52
N ASP A 24 -16.98 16.75 -11.21
CA ASP A 24 -15.71 16.75 -10.49
C ASP A 24 -15.18 15.34 -10.14
N GLY A 25 -15.89 14.27 -10.53
CA GLY A 25 -15.47 12.89 -10.29
C GLY A 25 -15.94 12.30 -8.95
N LEU A 26 -16.72 13.02 -8.16
CA LEU A 26 -17.30 12.55 -6.90
C LEU A 26 -18.73 12.02 -7.06
N LEU A 27 -19.23 11.34 -6.04
CA LEU A 27 -20.63 10.91 -5.92
C LEU A 27 -21.48 11.99 -5.24
N ASP A 28 -22.80 11.95 -5.47
CA ASP A 28 -23.76 12.82 -4.76
C ASP A 28 -23.79 12.57 -3.24
N LYS A 29 -23.44 11.34 -2.82
CA LYS A 29 -23.29 10.92 -1.43
C LYS A 29 -22.19 9.86 -1.33
N PRO A 30 -21.44 9.79 -0.22
CA PRO A 30 -20.37 8.82 -0.09
C PRO A 30 -20.96 7.41 0.04
N ASN A 31 -20.31 6.44 -0.59
CA ASN A 31 -20.55 5.03 -0.33
C ASN A 31 -19.80 4.61 0.94
N THR A 32 -20.54 4.52 2.05
CA THR A 32 -19.99 4.19 3.37
C THR A 32 -20.04 2.71 3.70
N LYS A 33 -20.43 1.85 2.74
CA LYS A 33 -20.33 0.40 2.90
C LYS A 33 -18.86 0.04 3.08
N LYS A 34 -18.58 -0.70 4.16
CA LYS A 34 -17.24 -1.18 4.47
C LYS A 34 -17.11 -2.65 4.13
N GLU A 35 -15.93 -3.01 3.66
CA GLU A 35 -15.47 -4.39 3.76
C GLU A 35 -14.54 -4.48 4.94
N LEU A 36 -14.81 -5.41 5.85
CA LEU A 36 -14.02 -5.61 7.05
C LEU A 36 -13.63 -7.07 7.11
N PHE A 37 -12.37 -7.33 7.43
CA PHE A 37 -11.86 -8.67 7.64
C PHE A 37 -10.74 -8.61 8.66
N GLY A 38 -10.73 -9.54 9.61
CA GLY A 38 -9.66 -9.58 10.60
C GLY A 38 -9.82 -10.71 11.60
N ASP A 39 -8.80 -10.84 12.42
CA ASP A 39 -8.74 -11.73 13.57
C ASP A 39 -7.92 -11.08 14.70
N LYS A 40 -7.31 -11.89 15.56
CA LYS A 40 -6.49 -11.40 16.68
C LYS A 40 -5.13 -10.84 16.24
N LEU A 41 -4.63 -11.24 15.07
CA LEU A 41 -3.35 -10.83 14.53
C LEU A 41 -3.48 -9.57 13.69
N PHE A 42 -4.57 -9.37 12.96
CA PHE A 42 -4.73 -8.20 12.12
C PHE A 42 -6.20 -7.80 11.90
N GLY A 43 -6.40 -6.55 11.48
CA GLY A 43 -7.66 -6.03 10.97
C GLY A 43 -7.42 -5.30 9.66
N ILE A 44 -8.30 -5.52 8.69
CA ILE A 44 -8.32 -4.87 7.39
C ILE A 44 -9.68 -4.24 7.22
N GLY A 45 -9.70 -3.06 6.61
CA GLY A 45 -10.94 -2.46 6.17
C GLY A 45 -10.74 -1.55 4.98
N SER A 46 -11.79 -1.49 4.15
CA SER A 46 -11.84 -0.61 3.00
C SER A 46 -13.21 0.05 2.84
N MET A 47 -13.23 1.26 2.29
CA MET A 47 -14.42 2.06 2.02
C MET A 47 -14.22 2.88 0.74
N GLN A 48 -15.20 2.82 -0.17
CA GLN A 48 -15.14 3.58 -1.43
C GLN A 48 -15.21 5.10 -1.20
N GLY A 49 -16.00 5.55 -0.22
CA GLY A 49 -16.09 6.98 0.09
C GLY A 49 -16.78 7.77 -1.01
N TRP A 50 -16.23 8.93 -1.36
CA TRP A 50 -16.85 9.85 -2.33
C TRP A 50 -16.51 9.56 -3.78
N ARG A 51 -15.52 8.70 -4.07
CA ARG A 51 -15.11 8.39 -5.44
C ARG A 51 -16.15 7.53 -6.15
N ARG A 52 -16.24 7.69 -7.48
CA ARG A 52 -17.14 6.90 -8.34
C ARG A 52 -16.76 5.42 -8.46
N THR A 53 -15.46 5.15 -8.38
CA THR A 53 -14.86 3.82 -8.44
C THR A 53 -14.11 3.55 -7.14
N ALA A 54 -13.98 2.27 -6.82
CA ALA A 54 -13.11 1.80 -5.76
C ALA A 54 -11.91 1.12 -6.43
N GLU A 55 -10.76 1.78 -6.37
CA GLU A 55 -9.55 1.43 -7.13
C GLU A 55 -8.47 0.80 -6.23
N ASP A 56 -8.65 0.83 -4.90
CA ASP A 56 -7.79 0.14 -3.95
C ASP A 56 -7.99 -1.39 -3.96
N PHE A 57 -6.88 -2.11 -3.82
CA PHE A 57 -6.83 -3.55 -3.59
C PHE A 57 -5.87 -3.85 -2.45
N TYR A 58 -6.08 -4.97 -1.76
CA TYR A 58 -5.14 -5.44 -0.75
C TYR A 58 -4.93 -6.95 -0.85
N LYS A 59 -3.82 -7.41 -0.25
CA LYS A 59 -3.50 -8.82 -0.10
C LYS A 59 -2.85 -9.07 1.25
N TYR A 60 -3.14 -10.23 1.82
CA TYR A 60 -2.47 -10.72 3.02
C TYR A 60 -2.17 -12.21 2.88
N LEU A 61 -1.01 -12.65 3.37
CA LEU A 61 -0.61 -14.05 3.44
C LEU A 61 -0.05 -14.33 4.84
N VAL A 62 -0.79 -15.14 5.60
CA VAL A 62 -0.48 -15.50 6.99
C VAL A 62 -0.62 -17.02 7.12
N PRO A 63 0.47 -17.80 6.97
CA PRO A 63 1.84 -17.37 6.59
C PRO A 63 2.03 -17.17 5.08
N LEU A 64 3.10 -16.46 4.70
CA LEU A 64 3.72 -16.49 3.38
C LEU A 64 4.46 -17.82 3.22
N ASP A 65 3.76 -18.84 2.72
CA ASP A 65 4.26 -20.22 2.68
C ASP A 65 5.34 -20.42 1.59
N HIS A 66 6.60 -20.19 1.95
CA HIS A 66 7.76 -20.43 1.10
C HIS A 66 9.03 -20.70 1.93
N HIS A 67 9.97 -21.49 1.40
CA HIS A 67 11.18 -21.88 2.12
C HIS A 67 12.05 -20.69 2.56
N ALA A 68 12.20 -19.67 1.71
CA ALA A 68 12.92 -18.44 2.04
C ALA A 68 12.19 -17.53 3.07
N PHE A 69 10.88 -17.75 3.27
CA PHE A 69 9.99 -16.93 4.09
C PHE A 69 9.31 -17.73 5.20
N LYS A 70 9.98 -18.74 5.73
CA LYS A 70 9.39 -19.66 6.71
C LYS A 70 8.84 -18.91 7.93
N HIS A 71 7.53 -18.99 8.14
CA HIS A 71 6.78 -18.28 9.20
C HIS A 71 6.76 -16.75 9.07
N TRP A 72 6.99 -16.21 7.88
CA TRP A 72 6.79 -14.80 7.62
C TRP A 72 5.33 -14.54 7.29
N ASN A 73 4.89 -13.31 7.55
CA ASN A 73 3.60 -12.81 7.12
C ASN A 73 3.81 -11.70 6.08
N TYR A 74 2.89 -11.58 5.15
CA TYR A 74 2.87 -10.54 4.13
C TYR A 74 1.54 -9.80 4.16
N PHE A 75 1.58 -8.47 4.07
CA PHE A 75 0.39 -7.63 3.89
C PHE A 75 0.73 -6.51 2.91
N SER A 76 -0.23 -6.10 2.10
CA SER A 76 -0.04 -5.01 1.14
C SER A 76 -1.34 -4.30 0.79
N ILE A 77 -1.24 -3.01 0.49
CA ILE A 77 -2.26 -2.20 -0.17
C ILE A 77 -1.69 -1.73 -1.50
N PHE A 78 -2.53 -1.81 -2.53
CA PHE A 78 -2.32 -1.29 -3.88
C PHE A 78 -3.42 -0.28 -4.14
N ASP A 79 -3.09 0.99 -3.98
CA ASP A 79 -3.98 2.11 -4.25
C ASP A 79 -3.84 2.46 -5.73
N GLY A 80 -4.96 2.37 -6.44
CA GLY A 80 -5.03 2.40 -7.89
C GLY A 80 -5.52 3.74 -8.38
N HIS A 81 -5.08 4.13 -9.57
CA HIS A 81 -5.54 5.36 -10.21
C HIS A 81 -5.76 5.16 -11.70
N ASN A 82 -6.72 5.89 -12.28
CA ASN A 82 -7.08 5.85 -13.70
C ASN A 82 -7.55 4.45 -14.18
N GLY A 83 -8.20 3.70 -13.30
CA GLY A 83 -8.64 2.33 -13.55
C GLY A 83 -8.12 1.35 -12.52
N ILE A 84 -8.55 0.10 -12.63
CA ILE A 84 -8.31 -0.93 -11.60
C ILE A 84 -7.31 -2.00 -12.02
N ASP A 85 -6.99 -2.12 -13.31
CA ASP A 85 -6.26 -3.29 -13.81
C ASP A 85 -4.88 -3.41 -13.16
N THR A 86 -4.15 -2.31 -12.98
CA THR A 86 -2.82 -2.35 -12.37
C THR A 86 -2.89 -2.79 -10.91
N ALA A 87 -3.67 -2.12 -10.06
CA ALA A 87 -3.80 -2.46 -8.64
C ALA A 87 -4.34 -3.88 -8.43
N LYS A 88 -5.35 -4.27 -9.21
CA LYS A 88 -5.93 -5.61 -9.19
C LYS A 88 -4.91 -6.68 -9.57
N ASN A 89 -4.20 -6.53 -10.68
CA ASN A 89 -3.25 -7.56 -11.12
C ASN A 89 -1.99 -7.56 -10.23
N ALA A 90 -1.55 -6.39 -9.75
CA ALA A 90 -0.41 -6.28 -8.84
C ALA A 90 -0.68 -7.04 -7.53
N SER A 91 -1.85 -6.82 -6.92
CA SER A 91 -2.24 -7.55 -5.70
C SER A 91 -2.29 -9.06 -5.92
N HIS A 92 -2.78 -9.56 -7.06
CA HIS A 92 -2.80 -11.00 -7.35
C HIS A 92 -1.41 -11.61 -7.60
N LEU A 93 -0.45 -10.85 -8.13
CA LEU A 93 0.80 -11.39 -8.68
C LEU A 93 2.06 -11.06 -7.87
N PHE A 94 2.00 -10.12 -6.92
CA PHE A 94 3.17 -9.68 -6.17
C PHE A 94 3.90 -10.82 -5.47
N ASP A 95 3.17 -11.64 -4.71
CA ASP A 95 3.69 -12.81 -4.00
C ASP A 95 4.34 -13.80 -4.97
N LYS A 96 3.71 -14.07 -6.13
CA LYS A 96 4.30 -14.96 -7.14
C LYS A 96 5.71 -14.47 -7.54
N TYR A 97 5.86 -13.19 -7.87
CA TYR A 97 7.15 -12.65 -8.30
C TYR A 97 8.13 -12.50 -7.13
N LEU A 98 7.63 -12.25 -5.92
CA LEU A 98 8.44 -12.28 -4.70
C LEU A 98 9.04 -13.68 -4.50
N LEU A 99 8.22 -14.73 -4.60
CA LEU A 99 8.70 -16.10 -4.43
C LEU A 99 9.65 -16.52 -5.56
N GLU A 100 9.42 -16.04 -6.79
CA GLU A 100 10.32 -16.27 -7.93
C GLU A 100 11.70 -15.64 -7.70
N CYS A 101 11.76 -14.36 -7.29
CA CYS A 101 13.01 -13.67 -6.99
C CYS A 101 13.78 -14.35 -5.84
N PHE A 102 13.08 -14.93 -4.87
CA PHE A 102 13.66 -15.58 -3.70
C PHE A 102 13.80 -17.10 -3.82
N HIS A 103 13.54 -17.68 -5.00
CA HIS A 103 13.47 -19.14 -5.17
C HIS A 103 14.79 -19.87 -4.90
N HIS A 104 15.93 -19.23 -5.17
CA HIS A 104 17.27 -19.83 -4.99
C HIS A 104 17.94 -19.44 -3.67
N VAL A 105 17.21 -18.82 -2.74
CA VAL A 105 17.76 -18.39 -1.45
C VAL A 105 17.76 -19.56 -0.46
N GLU A 106 18.88 -20.26 -0.40
CA GLU A 106 19.09 -21.39 0.53
C GLU A 106 19.80 -20.97 1.83
N THR A 107 20.49 -19.82 1.83
CA THR A 107 21.27 -19.32 2.97
C THR A 107 20.75 -17.99 3.50
N LYS A 108 21.28 -17.56 4.65
CA LYS A 108 21.00 -16.22 5.18
C LYS A 108 21.49 -15.15 4.18
N ILE A 109 20.57 -14.34 3.68
CA ILE A 109 20.86 -13.13 2.88
C ILE A 109 21.12 -11.95 3.81
N ASP A 110 22.02 -11.06 3.40
CA ASP A 110 22.21 -9.79 4.09
C ASP A 110 21.13 -8.78 3.68
N ASN A 111 21.09 -7.63 4.37
CA ASN A 111 20.08 -6.60 4.13
C ASN A 111 20.20 -5.99 2.72
N HIS A 112 21.42 -5.85 2.18
CA HIS A 112 21.63 -5.25 0.88
C HIS A 112 21.09 -6.14 -0.24
N ASP A 113 21.40 -7.43 -0.18
CA ASP A 113 20.85 -8.41 -1.13
C ASP A 113 19.33 -8.54 -0.99
N PHE A 114 18.80 -8.53 0.24
CA PHE A 114 17.35 -8.51 0.48
C PHE A 114 16.68 -7.30 -0.19
N GLU A 115 17.20 -6.09 0.05
CA GLU A 115 16.67 -4.87 -0.58
C GLU A 115 16.73 -4.93 -2.11
N ARG A 116 17.84 -5.42 -2.67
CA ARG A 116 17.97 -5.60 -4.13
C ARG A 116 16.89 -6.53 -4.65
N MET A 117 16.69 -7.67 -4.01
CA MET A 117 15.69 -8.66 -4.44
C MET A 117 14.25 -8.17 -4.33
N ILE A 118 13.92 -7.34 -3.33
CA ILE A 118 12.63 -6.66 -3.26
C ILE A 118 12.47 -5.66 -4.42
N LYS A 119 13.50 -4.86 -4.72
CA LYS A 119 13.47 -3.95 -5.88
C LYS A 119 13.29 -4.72 -7.19
N ASP A 120 14.02 -5.82 -7.36
CA ASP A 120 13.90 -6.70 -8.52
C ASP A 120 12.49 -7.31 -8.63
N THR A 121 11.86 -7.64 -7.51
CA THR A 121 10.47 -8.14 -7.46
C THR A 121 9.49 -7.14 -8.05
N LEU A 122 9.54 -5.87 -7.66
CA LEU A 122 8.61 -4.85 -8.17
C LEU A 122 8.91 -4.49 -9.64
N VAL A 123 10.18 -4.47 -10.03
CA VAL A 123 10.57 -4.27 -11.44
C VAL A 123 10.08 -5.43 -12.32
N LEU A 124 10.21 -6.67 -11.84
CA LEU A 124 9.74 -7.85 -12.55
C LEU A 124 8.20 -7.89 -12.61
N LEU A 125 7.53 -7.51 -11.53
CA LEU A 125 6.08 -7.36 -11.48
C LEU A 125 5.62 -6.33 -12.51
N ASP A 126 6.15 -5.10 -12.49
CA ASP A 126 5.79 -4.03 -13.44
C ASP A 126 5.99 -4.45 -14.91
N LYS A 127 7.13 -5.09 -15.20
CA LYS A 127 7.43 -5.63 -16.54
C LYS A 127 6.37 -6.62 -17.03
N ASN A 128 5.83 -7.45 -16.13
CA ASN A 128 4.82 -8.44 -16.49
C ASN A 128 3.40 -7.87 -16.47
N LEU A 129 3.09 -6.92 -15.58
CA LEU A 129 1.83 -6.17 -15.58
C LEU A 129 1.59 -5.49 -16.93
N ARG A 130 2.64 -4.92 -17.56
CA ARG A 130 2.55 -4.29 -18.90
C ARG A 130 1.93 -5.18 -19.98
N LYS A 131 1.98 -6.50 -19.82
CA LYS A 131 1.45 -7.46 -20.80
C LYS A 131 -0.04 -7.75 -20.61
N ILE A 132 -0.60 -7.43 -19.44
CA ILE A 132 -1.94 -7.85 -19.01
C ILE A 132 -2.83 -6.70 -18.52
N VAL A 133 -2.24 -5.52 -18.24
CA VAL A 133 -2.99 -4.29 -17.98
C VAL A 133 -3.46 -3.73 -19.32
N HIS A 134 -4.78 -3.52 -19.45
CA HIS A 134 -5.39 -3.10 -20.71
C HIS A 134 -5.95 -1.68 -20.66
N ASP A 135 -6.07 -1.08 -19.47
CA ASP A 135 -6.42 0.32 -19.26
C ASP A 135 -5.15 1.21 -19.13
N GLN A 136 -5.34 2.47 -18.75
CA GLN A 136 -4.26 3.43 -18.48
C GLN A 136 -3.93 3.53 -17.00
N SER A 137 -4.31 2.51 -16.20
CA SER A 137 -4.16 2.59 -14.75
C SER A 137 -2.70 2.54 -14.32
N GLY A 138 -2.45 3.14 -13.16
CA GLY A 138 -1.28 2.88 -12.36
C GLY A 138 -1.69 2.41 -10.97
N SER A 139 -0.71 2.08 -10.14
CA SER A 139 -0.95 1.81 -8.74
C SER A 139 0.30 2.05 -7.90
N VAL A 140 0.10 2.68 -6.76
CA VAL A 140 1.09 2.74 -5.69
C VAL A 140 1.04 1.44 -4.88
N CYS A 141 2.12 1.14 -4.14
CA CYS A 141 2.19 -0.06 -3.32
C CYS A 141 2.79 0.29 -1.96
N ILE A 142 2.07 -0.06 -0.90
CA ILE A 142 2.63 -0.16 0.45
C ILE A 142 2.52 -1.60 0.92
N ALA A 143 3.61 -2.20 1.35
CA ALA A 143 3.62 -3.57 1.83
C ALA A 143 4.47 -3.73 3.09
N THR A 144 4.21 -4.81 3.83
CA THR A 144 5.06 -5.26 4.93
C THR A 144 5.34 -6.75 4.83
N LEU A 145 6.60 -7.10 5.08
CA LEU A 145 7.04 -8.48 5.33
C LEU A 145 7.46 -8.57 6.80
N ILE A 146 6.87 -9.51 7.54
CA ILE A 146 7.08 -9.64 8.99
C ILE A 146 7.61 -11.02 9.29
N SER A 147 8.83 -11.08 9.82
CA SER A 147 9.45 -12.32 10.30
C SER A 147 9.34 -12.43 11.82
N SER A 148 10.00 -13.44 12.41
CA SER A 148 10.16 -13.52 13.87
C SER A 148 11.12 -12.48 14.46
N LYS A 149 11.90 -11.76 13.63
CA LYS A 149 12.98 -10.86 14.10
C LYS A 149 12.99 -9.47 13.46
N GLN A 150 12.30 -9.29 12.36
CA GLN A 150 12.37 -8.10 11.51
C GLN A 150 11.01 -7.81 10.91
N ILE A 151 10.71 -6.52 10.79
CA ILE A 151 9.61 -5.92 10.05
C ILE A 151 10.24 -5.15 8.89
N PHE A 152 9.81 -5.41 7.66
CA PHE A 152 10.25 -4.70 6.48
C PHE A 152 9.07 -3.93 5.92
N LEU A 153 9.14 -2.60 5.86
CA LEU A 153 8.15 -1.77 5.16
C LEU A 153 8.67 -1.48 3.75
N ILE A 154 7.85 -1.73 2.75
CA ILE A 154 8.17 -1.56 1.33
C ILE A 154 7.22 -0.51 0.77
N ASN A 155 7.76 0.65 0.38
CA ASN A 155 6.95 1.74 -0.16
C ASN A 155 7.26 2.02 -1.63
N LEU A 156 6.23 2.16 -2.44
CA LEU A 156 6.25 2.62 -3.81
C LEU A 156 5.05 3.55 -4.06
N GLY A 157 5.18 4.80 -3.63
CA GLY A 157 4.19 5.84 -3.92
C GLY A 157 3.89 6.65 -2.67
N ASP A 158 2.65 7.09 -2.51
CA ASP A 158 2.17 7.95 -1.43
C ASP A 158 1.13 7.31 -0.50
N SER A 159 0.82 6.03 -0.70
CA SER A 159 0.43 5.17 0.42
C SER A 159 1.55 5.12 1.47
N ARG A 160 1.21 4.89 2.74
CA ARG A 160 2.18 4.96 3.84
C ARG A 160 2.00 3.84 4.85
N GLY A 161 3.14 3.38 5.37
CA GLY A 161 3.23 2.38 6.43
C GLY A 161 3.99 2.93 7.63
N ILE A 162 3.49 2.65 8.84
CA ILE A 162 4.13 3.03 10.10
C ILE A 162 4.25 1.85 11.06
N VAL A 163 5.31 1.84 11.86
CA VAL A 163 5.46 0.97 13.04
C VAL A 163 5.21 1.80 14.28
N ILE A 164 4.37 1.31 15.20
CA ILE A 164 4.01 2.05 16.41
C ILE A 164 4.23 1.22 17.67
N SER A 165 4.49 1.92 18.77
CA SER A 165 4.52 1.32 20.10
C SER A 165 3.12 1.12 20.67
N LYS A 166 3.03 0.37 21.76
CA LYS A 166 1.78 0.14 22.50
C LYS A 166 1.15 1.44 23.03
N ASP A 167 1.96 2.46 23.30
CA ASP A 167 1.52 3.76 23.80
C ASP A 167 1.21 4.77 22.67
N GLY A 168 1.24 4.33 21.40
CA GLY A 168 0.90 5.18 20.26
C GLY A 168 2.04 6.10 19.80
N HIS A 169 3.30 5.77 20.12
CA HIS A 169 4.45 6.47 19.55
C HIS A 169 4.83 5.87 18.20
N VAL A 170 5.10 6.73 17.21
CA VAL A 170 5.61 6.30 15.90
C VAL A 170 7.09 5.94 16.04
N LEU A 171 7.42 4.69 15.74
CA LEU A 171 8.78 4.14 15.84
C LEU A 171 9.50 4.16 14.49
N ALA A 172 8.76 3.97 13.40
CA ALA A 172 9.23 4.08 12.03
C ALA A 172 8.09 4.46 11.10
N ALA A 173 8.38 5.15 10.00
CA ALA A 173 7.40 5.52 8.98
C ALA A 173 8.06 5.56 7.59
N THR A 174 7.36 5.06 6.57
CA THR A 174 7.78 5.24 5.18
C THR A 174 7.71 6.71 4.78
N LYS A 175 8.45 7.08 3.74
CA LYS A 175 8.40 8.42 3.15
C LYS A 175 7.68 8.34 1.82
N ASP A 176 6.65 9.16 1.66
CA ASP A 176 5.87 9.23 0.43
C ASP A 176 6.73 9.72 -0.74
N HIS A 177 6.50 9.14 -1.91
CA HIS A 177 7.16 9.52 -3.15
C HIS A 177 6.37 10.63 -3.86
N LYS A 178 6.31 11.83 -3.26
CA LYS A 178 5.59 12.99 -3.79
C LYS A 178 6.49 13.97 -4.57
N PRO A 179 5.96 14.73 -5.55
CA PRO A 179 6.68 15.78 -6.28
C PRO A 179 7.28 16.88 -5.38
N SER A 180 6.78 17.04 -4.16
CA SER A 180 7.34 17.96 -3.15
C SER A 180 8.68 17.51 -2.57
N VAL A 181 9.07 16.23 -2.75
CA VAL A 181 10.32 15.69 -2.22
C VAL A 181 11.50 16.03 -3.14
N LEU A 182 12.48 16.78 -2.63
CA LEU A 182 13.63 17.27 -3.41
C LEU A 182 14.39 16.16 -4.16
N LYS A 183 14.62 15.01 -3.50
CA LYS A 183 15.28 13.85 -4.12
C LYS A 183 14.50 13.33 -5.35
N GLU A 184 13.17 13.32 -5.28
CA GLU A 184 12.33 12.90 -6.41
C GLU A 184 12.31 13.95 -7.51
N GLN A 185 12.29 15.25 -7.16
CA GLN A 185 12.40 16.31 -8.17
C GLN A 185 13.71 16.23 -8.96
N GLU A 186 14.83 15.99 -8.28
CA GLU A 186 16.13 15.81 -8.95
C GLU A 186 16.13 14.59 -9.88
N ARG A 187 15.57 13.47 -9.43
CA ARG A 187 15.45 12.24 -10.24
C ARG A 187 14.61 12.49 -11.49
N ILE A 188 13.44 13.12 -11.33
CA ILE A 188 12.50 13.41 -12.43
C ILE A 188 13.15 14.35 -13.45
N ARG A 189 13.76 15.45 -13.01
CA ARG A 189 14.46 16.39 -13.92
C ARG A 189 15.60 15.72 -14.68
N LYS A 190 16.37 14.84 -14.02
CA LYS A 190 17.43 14.05 -14.67
C LYS A 190 16.90 13.08 -15.72
N ALA A 191 15.67 12.57 -15.52
CA ALA A 191 14.96 11.73 -16.47
C ALA A 191 14.23 12.52 -17.58
N GLY A 192 14.33 13.84 -17.59
CA GLY A 192 13.69 14.71 -18.60
C GLY A 192 12.24 15.11 -18.30
N GLY A 193 11.70 14.73 -17.13
CA GLY A 193 10.38 15.16 -16.68
C GLY A 193 10.41 16.51 -15.95
N HIS A 194 9.23 17.10 -15.76
CA HIS A 194 9.04 18.41 -15.15
C HIS A 194 8.18 18.32 -13.89
N ILE A 195 8.48 19.20 -12.93
CA ILE A 195 7.63 19.42 -11.77
C ILE A 195 6.87 20.71 -12.03
N THR A 196 5.55 20.62 -12.08
CA THR A 196 4.66 21.76 -12.28
C THR A 196 3.80 21.97 -11.04
N GLN A 197 3.30 23.19 -10.85
CA GLN A 197 2.42 23.53 -9.74
C GLN A 197 1.05 23.84 -10.32
N SER A 198 0.05 23.04 -9.94
CA SER A 198 -1.33 23.32 -10.33
C SER A 198 -1.87 24.56 -9.59
N PRO A 199 -2.97 25.18 -10.06
CA PRO A 199 -3.55 26.38 -9.44
C PRO A 199 -3.94 26.25 -7.96
N ASN A 200 -4.03 25.03 -7.43
CA ASN A 200 -4.34 24.75 -6.02
C ASN A 200 -3.10 24.40 -5.18
N ASP A 201 -1.91 24.86 -5.61
CA ASP A 201 -0.62 24.59 -4.97
C ASP A 201 -0.22 23.11 -4.85
N VAL A 202 -0.90 22.22 -5.57
CA VAL A 202 -0.53 20.81 -5.67
C VAL A 202 0.54 20.65 -6.74
N LEU A 203 1.72 20.17 -6.34
CA LEU A 203 2.80 19.84 -7.26
C LEU A 203 2.49 18.56 -8.03
N ARG A 204 2.78 18.56 -9.33
CA ARG A 204 2.55 17.44 -10.24
C ARG A 204 3.77 17.15 -11.10
N VAL A 205 3.88 15.92 -11.57
CA VAL A 205 4.84 15.51 -12.60
C VAL A 205 4.16 15.64 -13.96
N ASP A 206 4.76 16.41 -14.87
CA ASP A 206 4.27 16.68 -16.22
C ASP A 206 2.76 16.99 -16.25
N ASP A 207 2.33 17.91 -15.37
CA ASP A 207 0.95 18.38 -15.20
C ASP A 207 -0.11 17.33 -14.80
N THR A 208 0.31 16.08 -14.65
CA THR A 208 -0.62 14.95 -14.56
C THR A 208 -0.58 14.32 -13.17
N TYR A 209 0.60 13.90 -12.72
CA TYR A 209 0.72 12.92 -11.63
C TYR A 209 1.05 13.56 -10.28
N ALA A 210 0.30 13.22 -9.23
CA ALA A 210 0.51 13.72 -7.86
C ALA A 210 1.57 12.91 -7.06
N MET A 211 2.08 11.85 -7.65
CA MET A 211 3.09 10.94 -7.14
C MET A 211 4.21 10.75 -8.16
N THR A 212 5.33 10.21 -7.73
CA THR A 212 6.57 10.14 -8.54
C THR A 212 7.01 8.70 -8.83
N ARG A 213 6.40 7.71 -8.16
CA ARG A 213 6.74 6.30 -8.28
C ARG A 213 5.46 5.47 -8.20
N ALA A 214 5.29 4.53 -9.13
CA ALA A 214 4.14 3.65 -9.23
C ALA A 214 4.45 2.44 -10.12
N LEU A 215 3.62 1.40 -10.02
CA LEU A 215 3.45 0.37 -11.05
C LEU A 215 2.48 0.89 -12.12
N GLY A 216 2.50 0.36 -13.34
CA GLY A 216 1.54 0.77 -14.38
C GLY A 216 1.92 2.08 -15.07
N ASP A 217 1.00 2.99 -15.37
CA ASP A 217 1.32 4.29 -15.98
C ASP A 217 2.21 4.20 -17.25
N TYR A 218 1.97 3.22 -18.12
CA TYR A 218 2.89 2.93 -19.24
C TYR A 218 2.92 3.99 -20.36
N ALA A 219 2.06 5.00 -20.28
CA ALA A 219 2.05 6.14 -21.19
C ALA A 219 3.21 7.11 -20.93
N ILE A 220 3.81 7.09 -19.73
CA ILE A 220 4.95 7.93 -19.36
C ILE A 220 6.23 7.10 -19.22
N ASP A 221 7.39 7.75 -19.42
CA ASP A 221 8.69 7.11 -19.26
C ASP A 221 8.88 6.59 -17.82
N LYS A 222 9.35 5.35 -17.69
CA LYS A 222 9.59 4.69 -16.41
C LYS A 222 10.79 5.25 -15.64
N HIS A 223 11.59 6.09 -16.26
CA HIS A 223 12.60 6.90 -15.57
C HIS A 223 11.98 8.13 -14.90
N ILE A 224 10.76 8.54 -15.29
CA ILE A 224 10.00 9.63 -14.68
C ILE A 224 9.08 9.08 -13.57
N ILE A 225 8.20 8.12 -13.88
CA ILE A 225 7.41 7.37 -12.87
C ILE A 225 8.02 5.99 -12.67
N ALA A 226 8.86 5.86 -11.64
CA ALA A 226 9.72 4.71 -11.46
C ALA A 226 9.07 3.60 -10.60
N PRO A 227 9.15 2.30 -11.00
CA PRO A 227 8.65 1.18 -10.20
C PRO A 227 9.70 0.69 -9.18
N ILE A 228 10.46 1.61 -8.58
CA ILE A 228 11.56 1.30 -7.66
C ILE A 228 11.15 1.67 -6.23
N PRO A 229 10.97 0.69 -5.32
CA PRO A 229 10.56 0.97 -3.96
C PRO A 229 11.71 1.45 -3.07
N ASP A 230 11.36 2.13 -1.99
CA ASP A 230 12.21 2.32 -0.82
C ASP A 230 11.81 1.30 0.27
N ILE A 231 12.80 0.77 1.01
CA ILE A 231 12.60 -0.25 2.05
C ILE A 231 13.09 0.27 3.39
N ILE A 232 12.30 0.07 4.45
CA ILE A 232 12.70 0.32 5.83
C ILE A 232 12.83 -1.01 6.56
N HIS A 233 13.96 -1.21 7.24
CA HIS A 233 14.22 -2.34 8.12
C HIS A 233 13.98 -1.91 9.57
N TYR A 234 13.11 -2.62 10.27
CA TYR A 234 12.84 -2.37 11.68
C TYR A 234 12.95 -3.67 12.49
N PRO A 235 13.68 -3.68 13.62
CA PRO A 235 13.77 -4.87 14.47
C PRO A 235 12.40 -5.21 15.07
N ARG A 236 11.99 -6.47 14.96
CA ARG A 236 10.80 -6.94 15.68
C ARG A 236 11.20 -7.23 17.12
N ASP A 237 11.09 -6.22 17.97
CA ASP A 237 11.34 -6.29 19.41
C ASP A 237 10.10 -5.91 20.23
N SER A 238 10.22 -5.94 21.55
CA SER A 238 9.10 -5.67 22.46
C SER A 238 8.59 -4.23 22.45
N THR A 239 9.24 -3.32 21.73
CA THR A 239 8.79 -1.93 21.61
C THR A 239 7.74 -1.75 20.52
N ALA A 240 7.81 -2.54 19.45
CA ALA A 240 6.83 -2.52 18.36
C ALA A 240 5.60 -3.34 18.72
N ALA A 241 4.44 -2.68 18.75
CA ALA A 241 3.15 -3.33 19.02
C ALA A 241 2.34 -3.53 17.75
N PHE A 242 2.33 -2.53 16.86
CA PHE A 242 1.55 -2.60 15.62
C PHE A 242 2.32 -2.10 14.40
N VAL A 243 1.99 -2.66 13.24
CA VAL A 243 2.26 -2.08 11.93
C VAL A 243 0.93 -1.60 11.36
N ILE A 244 0.90 -0.39 10.81
CA ILE A 244 -0.28 0.17 10.16
C ILE A 244 0.08 0.51 8.73
N LEU A 245 -0.65 -0.03 7.76
CA LEU A 245 -0.56 0.35 6.34
C LEU A 245 -1.85 1.05 5.94
N ALA A 246 -1.79 2.13 5.20
CA ALA A 246 -2.99 2.74 4.60
C ALA A 246 -2.67 3.50 3.30
N CYS A 247 -3.69 3.69 2.46
CA CYS A 247 -3.63 4.60 1.31
C CYS A 247 -3.71 6.07 1.74
N ASP A 248 -3.49 6.98 0.79
CA ASP A 248 -3.46 8.42 1.05
C ASP A 248 -4.82 8.98 1.52
N GLY A 249 -5.93 8.32 1.18
CA GLY A 249 -7.26 8.67 1.70
C GLY A 249 -7.36 8.70 3.24
N ILE A 250 -6.44 8.04 3.95
CA ILE A 250 -6.24 8.20 5.41
C ILE A 250 -5.23 9.31 5.72
N TRP A 251 -4.07 9.29 5.06
CA TRP A 251 -2.93 10.14 5.38
C TRP A 251 -3.07 11.60 4.96
N ASP A 252 -4.01 11.90 4.06
CA ASP A 252 -4.33 13.25 3.63
C ASP A 252 -5.11 14.03 4.69
N VAL A 253 -5.78 13.33 5.61
CA VAL A 253 -6.60 13.93 6.68
C VAL A 253 -6.10 13.63 8.09
N MET A 254 -5.19 12.67 8.25
CA MET A 254 -4.57 12.34 9.54
C MET A 254 -3.06 12.17 9.44
N SER A 255 -2.33 12.76 10.38
CA SER A 255 -0.88 12.57 10.55
C SER A 255 -0.52 11.20 11.11
N ASN A 256 0.77 10.85 11.03
CA ASN A 256 1.29 9.60 11.59
C ASN A 256 0.99 9.48 13.09
N GLU A 257 1.17 10.56 13.83
CA GLU A 257 0.97 10.63 15.28
C GLU A 257 -0.51 10.52 15.66
N GLU A 258 -1.41 11.10 14.86
CA GLU A 258 -2.86 11.00 15.08
C GLU A 258 -3.34 9.57 14.86
N VAL A 259 -2.95 8.92 13.76
CA VAL A 259 -3.29 7.52 13.49
C VAL A 259 -2.69 6.59 14.56
N ALA A 260 -1.43 6.80 14.94
CA ALA A 260 -0.76 5.99 15.97
C ALA A 260 -1.49 6.06 17.31
N LYS A 261 -1.86 7.27 17.76
CA LYS A 261 -2.66 7.46 18.97
C LYS A 261 -4.04 6.83 18.79
N PHE A 262 -4.74 7.09 17.70
CA PHE A 262 -6.08 6.57 17.46
C PHE A 262 -6.15 5.05 17.62
N VAL A 263 -5.19 4.33 17.03
CA VAL A 263 -5.09 2.87 17.13
C VAL A 263 -4.73 2.42 18.54
N ALA A 264 -3.68 2.99 19.15
CA ALA A 264 -3.21 2.59 20.48
C ALA A 264 -4.28 2.75 21.58
N HIS A 265 -5.08 3.83 21.53
CA HIS A 265 -6.14 4.09 22.52
C HIS A 265 -7.28 3.06 22.49
N GLN A 266 -7.48 2.36 21.36
CA GLN A 266 -8.58 1.40 21.18
C GLN A 266 -8.13 -0.06 21.28
N ALA A 267 -6.84 -0.33 21.03
CA ALA A 267 -6.29 -1.67 20.89
C ALA A 267 -6.44 -2.59 22.12
N SER A 268 -6.68 -2.02 23.32
CA SER A 268 -6.92 -2.83 24.52
C SER A 268 -8.31 -3.46 24.60
N ASN A 269 -9.31 -2.87 23.93
CA ASN A 269 -10.73 -3.19 24.15
C ASN A 269 -11.51 -3.41 22.86
N THR A 270 -10.89 -3.28 21.69
CA THR A 270 -11.57 -3.30 20.40
C THR A 270 -10.84 -4.23 19.44
N ALA A 271 -11.60 -5.03 18.70
CA ALA A 271 -11.05 -5.89 17.65
C ALA A 271 -10.41 -5.03 16.54
N LEU A 272 -9.31 -5.49 15.95
CA LEU A 272 -8.51 -4.67 15.05
C LEU A 272 -9.28 -4.21 13.80
N ASP A 273 -10.14 -5.06 13.25
CA ASP A 273 -11.03 -4.75 12.13
C ASP A 273 -12.07 -3.67 12.50
N HIS A 274 -12.59 -3.68 13.73
CA HIS A 274 -13.44 -2.60 14.24
C HIS A 274 -12.66 -1.28 14.42
N ILE A 275 -11.39 -1.34 14.87
CA ILE A 275 -10.54 -0.13 14.93
C ILE A 275 -10.33 0.44 13.53
N VAL A 276 -10.10 -0.41 12.53
CA VAL A 276 -10.04 0.04 11.13
C VAL A 276 -11.38 0.67 10.71
N SER A 277 -12.51 0.04 11.01
CA SER A 277 -13.83 0.63 10.71
C SER A 277 -13.99 2.03 11.30
N HIS A 278 -13.61 2.21 12.56
CA HIS A 278 -13.68 3.53 13.21
C HIS A 278 -12.73 4.54 12.56
N LEU A 279 -11.54 4.10 12.14
CA LEU A 279 -10.56 4.94 11.44
C LEU A 279 -11.11 5.44 10.11
N LEU A 280 -11.73 4.56 9.31
CA LEU A 280 -12.38 4.91 8.04
C LEU A 280 -13.50 5.95 8.24
N ASP A 281 -14.38 5.72 9.23
CA ASP A 281 -15.45 6.67 9.55
C ASP A 281 -14.91 8.02 10.02
N HIS A 282 -13.84 8.01 10.82
CA HIS A 282 -13.22 9.24 11.29
C HIS A 282 -12.59 10.05 10.15
N CYS A 283 -11.88 9.39 9.22
CA CYS A 283 -11.29 10.06 8.06
C CYS A 283 -12.38 10.66 7.14
N LEU A 284 -13.50 9.97 6.97
CA LEU A 284 -14.65 10.50 6.23
C LEU A 284 -15.25 11.75 6.93
N GLN A 285 -15.33 11.76 8.27
CA GLN A 285 -15.77 12.93 9.04
C GLN A 285 -14.79 14.10 8.93
N LEU A 286 -13.49 13.81 8.81
CA LEU A 286 -12.43 14.80 8.52
C LEU A 286 -12.39 15.22 7.04
N GLN A 287 -13.42 14.86 6.26
CA GLN A 287 -13.60 15.27 4.87
C GLN A 287 -12.63 14.61 3.87
N SER A 288 -12.14 13.40 4.16
CA SER A 288 -11.50 12.59 3.12
C SER A 288 -12.50 12.32 1.99
N THR A 289 -12.09 12.61 0.76
CA THR A 289 -12.90 12.41 -0.45
C THR A 289 -12.41 11.25 -1.31
N ASP A 290 -11.41 10.50 -0.84
CA ASP A 290 -10.82 9.39 -1.58
C ASP A 290 -11.41 8.02 -1.21
N ASN A 291 -11.00 6.99 -1.96
CA ASN A 291 -11.00 5.62 -1.45
C ASN A 291 -10.14 5.56 -0.18
N MET A 292 -10.54 4.70 0.75
CA MET A 292 -9.84 4.53 2.01
C MET A 292 -9.67 3.05 2.30
N THR A 293 -8.43 2.61 2.44
CA THR A 293 -8.05 1.26 2.84
C THR A 293 -6.99 1.33 3.92
N ALA A 294 -7.16 0.56 4.99
CA ALA A 294 -6.19 0.44 6.07
C ALA A 294 -6.06 -1.00 6.57
N ILE A 295 -4.85 -1.34 7.01
CA ILE A 295 -4.50 -2.61 7.63
C ILE A 295 -3.77 -2.32 8.94
N ILE A 296 -4.24 -2.89 10.05
CA ILE A 296 -3.57 -2.87 11.35
C ILE A 296 -3.10 -4.29 11.64
N ILE A 297 -1.79 -4.49 11.82
CA ILE A 297 -1.18 -5.78 12.14
C ILE A 297 -0.55 -5.71 13.53
N LYS A 298 -0.89 -6.65 14.40
CA LYS A 298 -0.24 -6.86 15.69
C LYS A 298 1.10 -7.58 15.51
N VAL A 299 2.16 -7.08 16.15
CA VAL A 299 3.53 -7.59 15.98
C VAL A 299 4.29 -7.87 17.27
N ASP A 300 3.74 -7.51 18.44
CA ASP A 300 4.29 -7.90 19.75
C ASP A 300 4.05 -9.38 20.12
#